data_AF-A0A2J6XUE5-F1
#
_entry.id   AF-A0A2J6XUE5-F1
#
_cell.length_a   1.000
_cell.length_b   1.000
_cell.length_c   1.000
_cell.angle_alpha   90.00
_cell.angle_beta   90.00
_cell.angle_gamma   90.00
#
_symmetry.space_group_name_H-M   'P 1'
#
loop_
_entity.id
_entity.type
_entity.pdbx_description
1 polymer ?
#
loop_
_entity_poly.entity_id
_entity_poly.type
_entity_poly.pdbx_seq_one_letter_code
_entity_poly.pdbx_strand_id
1 'polypeptide(L)' 'MKKVSLFLLFFLFVFAISGCTQKDTVKPQVSILSPQDSSEVSGVVTIEIQVMDNIGIKKGGAFY' A
#
# COMPACT_ATOMS: atom_id res chain seq x y z
N MET A 1 -12.45 17.93 -42.22
CA MET A 1 -13.32 17.69 -41.04
C MET A 1 -13.07 16.33 -40.34
N LYS A 2 -12.69 15.26 -41.07
CA LYS A 2 -12.46 13.90 -40.49
C LYS A 2 -11.23 13.79 -39.56
N LYS A 3 -10.15 14.54 -39.85
CA LYS A 3 -8.88 14.50 -39.11
C LYS A 3 -8.97 15.11 -37.71
N VAL A 4 -9.75 16.17 -37.52
CA VAL A 4 -9.96 16.84 -36.22
C VAL A 4 -10.82 15.96 -35.30
N SER A 5 -11.88 15.35 -35.84
CA SER A 5 -12.72 14.41 -35.06
C SER A 5 -11.96 13.17 -34.60
N LEU A 6 -11.06 12.63 -35.44
CA LEU A 6 -10.26 11.46 -35.09
C LEU A 6 -9.16 11.79 -34.08
N PHE A 7 -8.50 12.94 -34.23
CA PHE A 7 -7.51 13.43 -33.27
C PHE A 7 -8.14 13.74 -31.90
N LEU A 8 -9.34 14.34 -31.88
CA LEU A 8 -10.07 14.63 -30.66
C LEU A 8 -10.54 13.33 -29.96
N LEU A 9 -10.99 12.33 -30.72
CA LEU A 9 -11.37 11.03 -30.18
C LEU A 9 -10.16 10.27 -29.62
N PHE A 10 -9.02 10.33 -30.31
CA PHE A 10 -7.77 9.74 -29.83
C PHE A 10 -7.27 10.44 -28.56
N PHE A 11 -7.32 11.77 -28.51
CA PHE A 11 -6.93 12.55 -27.34
C PHE A 11 -7.86 12.28 -26.14
N LEU A 12 -9.18 12.21 -26.36
CA LEU A 12 -10.15 11.82 -25.33
C LEU A 12 -9.96 10.37 -24.86
N PHE A 13 -9.62 9.47 -25.78
CA PHE A 13 -9.34 8.07 -25.45
C PHE A 13 -8.09 7.96 -24.57
N VAL A 14 -6.99 8.61 -24.94
CA VAL A 14 -5.76 8.65 -24.12
C VAL A 14 -6.04 9.27 -22.74
N PHE A 15 -6.77 10.39 -22.69
CA PHE A 15 -7.13 11.06 -21.44
C PHE A 15 -8.01 10.19 -20.53
N ALA A 16 -8.95 9.43 -21.09
CA ALA A 16 -9.83 8.54 -20.32
C ALA A 16 -9.07 7.35 -19.69
N ILE A 17 -7.98 6.87 -20.32
CA ILE A 17 -7.20 5.74 -19.82
C ILE A 17 -6.22 6.19 -18.71
N SER A 18 -5.79 7.47 -18.72
CA SER A 18 -4.88 8.03 -17.71
C SER A 18 -5.48 8.17 -16.30
N GLY A 19 -6.79 7.96 -16.13
CA GLY A 19 -7.48 8.09 -14.84
C GLY A 19 -7.42 6.87 -13.92
N CYS A 20 -6.84 5.74 -14.34
CA CYS A 20 -6.80 4.54 -13.51
C CYS A 20 -5.63 4.59 -12.52
N THR A 21 -5.90 4.93 -11.27
CA THR A 21 -4.92 4.76 -10.18
C THR A 21 -4.73 3.27 -9.90
N GLN A 22 -3.49 2.77 -10.00
CA GLN A 22 -3.19 1.38 -9.69
C GLN A 22 -3.66 1.05 -8.27
N LYS A 23 -4.43 -0.03 -8.12
CA LYS A 23 -4.85 -0.52 -6.80
C LYS A 23 -3.63 -1.08 -6.08
N ASP A 24 -3.48 -0.74 -4.81
CA ASP A 24 -2.46 -1.32 -3.96
C ASP A 24 -2.67 -2.85 -3.79
N THR A 25 -1.62 -3.61 -4.02
CA THR A 25 -1.59 -5.07 -3.93
C THR A 25 -0.41 -5.60 -3.11
N VAL A 26 0.46 -4.71 -2.61
CA VAL A 26 1.58 -5.12 -1.79
C VAL A 26 1.07 -5.23 -0.35
N LYS A 27 1.48 -6.31 0.34
CA LYS A 27 1.12 -6.48 1.76
C LYS A 27 2.11 -5.71 2.61
N PRO A 28 1.68 -5.18 3.78
CA PRO A 28 2.60 -4.58 4.72
C PRO A 28 3.61 -5.63 5.20
N GLN A 29 4.85 -5.20 5.37
CA GLN A 29 5.89 -5.97 6.01
C GLN A 29 5.88 -5.69 7.51
N VAL A 30 5.93 -6.74 8.33
CA VAL A 30 6.01 -6.66 9.79
C VAL A 30 7.30 -7.33 10.25
N SER A 31 8.05 -6.68 11.11
CA SER A 31 9.22 -7.24 11.80
C SER A 31 9.16 -6.98 13.30
N ILE A 32 9.65 -7.93 14.08
CA ILE A 32 9.83 -7.79 15.52
C ILE A 32 11.24 -7.26 15.76
N LEU A 33 11.34 -6.16 16.51
CA LEU A 33 12.61 -5.54 16.90
C LEU A 33 13.03 -5.99 18.31
N SER A 34 12.06 -6.24 19.17
CA SER A 34 12.27 -6.75 20.53
C SER A 34 11.11 -7.62 20.97
N PRO A 35 11.37 -8.76 21.64
CA PRO A 35 12.69 -9.28 22.00
C PRO A 35 13.42 -9.87 20.78
N GLN A 36 14.75 -9.94 20.87
CA GLN A 36 15.59 -10.58 19.85
C GLN A 36 15.38 -12.10 19.87
N ASP A 37 15.65 -12.75 18.74
CA ASP A 37 15.55 -14.21 18.63
C ASP A 37 16.32 -14.91 19.76
N SER A 38 15.72 -15.98 20.31
CA SER A 38 16.27 -16.74 21.44
C SER A 38 16.39 -15.98 22.77
N SER A 39 15.76 -14.83 22.93
CA SER A 39 15.68 -14.17 24.25
C SER A 39 14.79 -14.97 25.21
N GLU A 40 15.27 -15.20 26.43
CA GLU A 40 14.42 -15.74 27.50
C GLU A 40 13.48 -14.66 28.01
N VAL A 41 12.18 -14.90 27.91
CA VAL A 41 11.12 -13.98 28.32
C VAL A 41 10.35 -14.55 29.51
N SER A 42 10.08 -13.71 30.51
CA SER A 42 9.22 -14.05 31.64
C SER A 42 8.39 -12.84 32.08
N GLY A 43 7.18 -13.10 32.58
CA GLY A 43 6.24 -12.03 32.96
C GLY A 43 5.64 -11.30 31.76
N VAL A 44 5.34 -10.01 31.93
CA VAL A 44 4.82 -9.15 30.86
C VAL A 44 5.99 -8.52 30.12
N VAL A 45 6.07 -8.75 28.81
CA VAL A 45 7.16 -8.26 27.96
C VAL A 45 6.60 -7.30 26.92
N THR A 46 7.19 -6.11 26.84
CA THR A 46 6.90 -5.15 25.78
C THR A 46 7.48 -5.65 24.46
N ILE A 47 6.62 -5.80 23.46
CA ILE A 47 7.04 -6.15 22.10
C ILE A 47 7.21 -4.87 21.29
N GLU A 48 8.38 -4.69 20.72
CA GLU A 48 8.64 -3.61 19.76
C GLU A 48 8.54 -4.19 18.35
N ILE A 49 7.70 -3.58 17.51
CA ILE A 49 7.51 -3.98 16.11
C ILE A 49 7.73 -2.82 15.17
N GLN A 50 8.20 -3.13 13.96
CA GLN A 50 8.20 -2.22 12.82
C GLN A 50 7.22 -2.72 11.77
N VAL A 51 6.43 -1.80 11.22
CA VAL A 51 5.49 -2.09 10.13
C VAL A 51 5.74 -1.08 9.01
N MET A 52 5.96 -1.57 7.79
CA MET A 52 6.20 -0.76 6.60
C MET A 52 5.29 -1.18 5.47
N ASP A 53 4.89 -0.23 4.62
CA ASP A 53 4.05 -0.46 3.46
C ASP A 53 4.38 0.59 2.38
N ASN A 54 4.14 0.27 1.09
CA ASN A 54 4.44 1.15 -0.04
C ASN A 54 3.46 2.31 -0.20
N ILE A 55 2.20 2.14 0.22
CA ILE A 55 1.13 3.13 0.06
C ILE A 55 0.55 3.55 1.43
N GLY A 56 0.92 2.84 2.48
CA GLY A 56 0.67 3.20 3.87
C GLY A 56 -0.30 2.23 4.53
N ILE A 57 -0.19 2.15 5.85
CA ILE A 57 -0.91 1.13 6.61
C ILE A 57 -2.35 1.60 6.86
N LYS A 58 -3.32 0.94 6.24
CA LYS A 58 -4.71 1.06 6.68
C LYS A 58 -4.90 0.20 7.92
N LYS A 59 -5.13 0.82 9.06
CA LYS A 59 -5.53 0.10 10.29
C LYS A 59 -6.88 -0.58 10.04
N GLY A 60 -6.86 -1.87 9.72
CA GLY A 60 -8.02 -2.74 9.90
C GLY A 60 -8.32 -2.82 11.40
N GLY A 61 -9.60 -2.80 11.76
CA GLY A 61 -10.09 -2.57 13.12
C GLY A 61 -9.36 -3.30 14.25
N ALA A 62 -9.29 -2.60 15.38
CA ALA A 62 -9.11 -3.11 16.74
C ALA A 62 -7.75 -3.71 17.13
N PHE A 63 -6.89 -2.87 17.69
CA PHE A 63 -6.21 -3.25 18.93
C PHE A 63 -7.04 -2.66 20.07
N TYR A 64 -8.07 -3.39 20.49
CA TYR A 64 -8.76 -3.27 21.79
C TYR A 64 -9.22 -4.66 22.21
#